data_AF-A0A496TJT7-F1
#
_entry.id   AF-A0A496TJT7-F1
#
_cell.length_a   1.000
_cell.length_b   1.000
_cell.length_c   1.000
_cell.angle_alpha   90.00
_cell.angle_beta   90.00
_cell.angle_gamma   90.00
#
_symmetry.space_group_name_H-M   'P 1'
#
loop_
_entity.id
_entity.type
_entity.pdbx_description
1 polymer ?
#
loop_
_entity_poly.entity_id
_entity_poly.type
_entity_poly.pdbx_seq_one_letter_code
_entity_poly.pdbx_strand_id
1 'polypeptide(L)'
;MIEPLKFGRKGHFRLKAFQVNFPESGLATVTVKYSFDGRFMILTPDSVYNKPMANTILRRAVFRKIENAENSKRRWRLRAISGSEAVSDGLCTIDFDSVSIQDQKGNKWTITDPLAFYRNLDEIPTFEPDDSVFVYVTVFNSQEDSEQPGTTVLLRYRNDRGMHRARTPFNDEGVYPDLVAGDGLYSGVWKVHHRKGIFHAFVDAIDNDTIYTDNRPYNSRVWGIPYIVE
;
A
#
# COMPACT_ATOMS: atom_id res chain seq x y z
N MET A 1 18.76 20.38 -7.36
CA MET A 1 17.41 19.84 -7.57
C MET A 1 17.49 18.83 -8.70
N ILE A 2 16.79 17.70 -8.59
CA ILE A 2 16.69 16.64 -9.58
C ILE A 2 15.39 16.87 -10.37
N GLU A 3 15.45 16.78 -11.69
CA GLU A 3 14.27 16.77 -12.58
C GLU A 3 13.97 15.31 -13.01
N PRO A 4 13.10 14.59 -12.28
CA PRO A 4 12.86 13.18 -12.54
C PRO A 4 11.97 12.96 -13.76
N LEU A 5 12.41 12.11 -14.69
CA LEU A 5 11.54 11.53 -15.72
C LEU A 5 10.71 10.37 -15.14
N LYS A 6 11.34 9.57 -14.27
CA LYS A 6 10.71 8.39 -13.64
C LYS A 6 11.48 7.98 -12.41
N PHE A 7 10.79 7.39 -11.43
CA PHE A 7 11.45 6.74 -10.30
C PHE A 7 10.88 5.35 -10.00
N GLY A 8 11.64 4.54 -9.27
CA GLY A 8 11.26 3.18 -8.95
C GLY A 8 12.12 2.54 -7.88
N ARG A 9 11.74 1.32 -7.51
CA ARG A 9 12.41 0.52 -6.49
C ARG A 9 12.86 -0.79 -7.10
N LYS A 10 14.09 -1.19 -6.79
CA LYS A 10 14.61 -2.53 -7.10
C LYS A 10 15.22 -3.10 -5.83
N GLY A 11 14.74 -4.25 -5.40
CA GLY A 11 15.16 -4.86 -4.16
C GLY A 11 14.71 -6.30 -4.03
N HIS A 12 14.99 -6.88 -2.87
CA HIS A 12 14.66 -8.26 -2.56
C HIS A 12 13.88 -8.34 -1.26
N PHE A 13 12.83 -9.17 -1.27
CA PHE A 13 12.11 -9.50 -0.05
C PHE A 13 12.89 -10.54 0.75
N ARG A 14 13.01 -10.35 2.07
CA ARG A 14 13.55 -11.36 2.99
C ARG A 14 12.61 -11.52 4.17
N LEU A 15 12.25 -12.75 4.49
CA LEU A 15 11.49 -13.04 5.71
C LEU A 15 12.39 -12.73 6.92
N LYS A 16 11.95 -11.82 7.79
CA LYS A 16 12.67 -11.40 8.99
C LYS A 16 12.10 -12.03 10.25
N ALA A 17 10.77 -12.13 10.33
CA ALA A 17 10.11 -12.82 11.42
C ALA A 17 8.82 -13.48 10.94
N PHE A 18 8.53 -14.63 11.54
CA PHE A 18 7.28 -15.36 11.38
C PHE A 18 6.82 -15.78 12.77
N GLN A 19 5.74 -15.18 13.26
CA GLN A 19 5.23 -15.41 14.60
C GLN A 19 3.84 -16.02 14.51
N VAL A 20 3.60 -17.06 15.31
CA VAL A 20 2.30 -17.74 15.40
C VAL A 20 1.89 -17.76 16.86
N ASN A 21 0.73 -17.17 17.15
CA ASN A 21 0.12 -17.16 18.47
C ASN A 21 -1.18 -17.96 18.41
N PHE A 22 -1.42 -18.81 19.42
CA PHE A 22 -2.65 -19.59 19.55
C PHE A 22 -3.49 -19.01 20.69
N PRO A 23 -4.36 -18.01 20.42
CA PRO A 23 -5.16 -17.38 21.47
C PRO A 23 -6.20 -18.34 22.06
N GLU A 24 -6.65 -19.33 21.29
CA GLU A 24 -7.59 -20.37 21.71
C GLU A 24 -7.39 -21.65 20.88
N SER A 25 -7.98 -22.75 21.34
CA SER A 25 -7.92 -24.03 20.61
C SER A 25 -8.51 -23.89 19.21
N GLY A 26 -7.73 -24.25 18.19
CA GLY A 26 -8.18 -24.21 16.80
C GLY A 26 -8.16 -22.82 16.17
N LEU A 27 -7.59 -21.80 16.81
CA LEU A 27 -7.35 -20.49 16.21
C LEU A 27 -5.85 -20.15 16.25
N ALA A 28 -5.31 -19.62 15.16
CA ALA A 28 -3.92 -19.17 15.08
C ALA A 28 -3.86 -17.77 14.48
N THR A 29 -3.27 -16.83 15.21
CA THR A 29 -2.93 -15.50 14.72
C THR A 29 -1.49 -15.49 14.26
N VAL A 30 -1.27 -15.16 13.00
CA VAL A 30 0.04 -15.15 12.34
C VAL A 30 0.42 -13.72 12.03
N THR A 31 1.63 -13.32 12.44
CA THR A 31 2.26 -12.06 12.03
C THR A 31 3.50 -12.38 11.23
N VAL A 32 3.62 -11.79 10.05
CA VAL A 32 4.78 -11.96 9.18
C VAL A 32 5.45 -10.61 8.98
N LYS A 33 6.77 -10.57 9.19
CA LYS A 33 7.62 -9.40 8.94
C LYS A 33 8.60 -9.72 7.82
N TYR A 34 8.56 -8.95 6.74
CA TYR A 34 9.56 -8.98 5.68
C TYR A 34 10.42 -7.72 5.72
N SER A 35 11.66 -7.80 5.22
CA SER A 35 12.36 -6.62 4.72
C SER A 35 12.25 -6.55 3.20
N PHE A 36 12.27 -5.35 2.65
CA PHE A 36 12.45 -5.09 1.23
C PHE A 36 13.59 -4.11 1.03
N ASP A 37 14.77 -4.68 0.78
CA ASP A 37 16.04 -3.97 0.78
C ASP A 37 16.60 -3.87 -0.64
N GLY A 38 17.16 -2.72 -0.99
CA GLY A 38 17.74 -2.49 -2.30
C GLY A 38 17.99 -1.01 -2.58
N ARG A 39 17.53 -0.56 -3.75
CA ARG A 39 17.76 0.80 -4.24
C ARG A 39 16.45 1.46 -4.69
N PHE A 40 16.30 2.71 -4.31
CA PHE A 40 15.41 3.66 -4.96
C PHE A 40 16.18 4.33 -6.10
N MET A 41 15.62 4.31 -7.31
CA MET A 41 16.28 4.77 -8.53
C MET A 41 15.46 5.91 -9.11
N ILE A 42 16.12 7.00 -9.48
CA ILE A 42 15.51 8.18 -10.12
C ILE A 42 16.22 8.38 -11.46
N LEU A 43 15.47 8.24 -12.54
CA LEU A 43 15.92 8.46 -13.92
C LEU A 43 15.69 9.92 -14.28
N THR A 44 16.73 10.59 -14.77
CA THR A 44 16.68 11.93 -15.38
C THR A 44 17.08 11.82 -16.86
N PRO A 45 17.02 12.89 -17.66
CA PRO A 45 17.49 12.86 -19.05
C PRO A 45 18.96 12.41 -19.18
N ASP A 46 19.80 12.82 -18.23
CA ASP A 46 21.25 12.67 -18.33
C ASP A 46 21.86 11.62 -17.39
N SER A 47 21.12 11.14 -16.38
CA SER A 47 21.67 10.28 -15.33
C SER A 47 20.65 9.39 -14.63
N VAL A 48 21.14 8.50 -13.77
CA VAL A 48 20.33 7.69 -12.84
C VAL A 48 20.88 7.85 -11.42
N TYR A 49 20.12 8.52 -10.56
CA TYR A 49 20.42 8.62 -9.14
C TYR A 49 19.97 7.36 -8.41
N ASN A 50 20.78 6.91 -7.44
CA ASN A 50 20.55 5.68 -6.70
C ASN A 50 20.67 5.94 -5.21
N LYS A 51 19.57 5.77 -4.48
CA LYS A 51 19.53 5.89 -3.03
C LYS A 51 19.40 4.50 -2.39
N PRO A 52 20.20 4.16 -1.38
CA PRO A 52 19.97 2.97 -0.58
C PRO A 52 18.54 3.00 0.01
N MET A 53 17.89 1.86 0.01
CA MET A 53 16.52 1.72 0.45
C MET A 53 16.36 0.45 1.28
N ALA A 54 15.73 0.58 2.44
CA ALA A 54 15.25 -0.53 3.25
C ALA A 54 13.83 -0.22 3.71
N ASN A 55 12.97 -1.24 3.72
CA ASN A 55 11.62 -1.11 4.26
C ASN A 55 11.30 -2.34 5.12
N THR A 56 10.68 -2.10 6.26
CA THR A 56 10.03 -3.14 7.06
C THR A 56 8.59 -3.28 6.62
N ILE A 57 8.17 -4.50 6.31
CA ILE A 57 6.81 -4.84 5.86
C ILE A 57 6.15 -5.75 6.88
N LEU A 58 4.96 -5.38 7.33
CA LEU A 58 4.13 -6.15 8.26
C LEU A 58 2.82 -6.57 7.61
N ARG A 59 2.39 -7.80 7.91
CA ARG A 59 1.07 -8.33 7.56
C ARG A 59 0.62 -9.34 8.61
N ARG A 60 -0.69 -9.41 8.85
CA ARG A 60 -1.30 -10.33 9.79
C ARG A 60 -2.34 -11.21 9.11
N ALA A 61 -2.53 -12.41 9.64
CA ALA A 61 -3.59 -13.33 9.22
C ALA A 61 -4.10 -14.14 10.41
N VAL A 62 -5.36 -14.56 10.36
CA VAL A 62 -5.95 -15.49 11.31
C VAL A 62 -6.32 -16.76 10.56
N PHE A 63 -5.94 -17.90 11.12
CA PHE A 63 -6.30 -19.22 10.61
C PHE A 63 -7.18 -19.96 11.61
N ARG A 64 -8.15 -20.72 11.11
CA ARG A 64 -9.00 -21.62 11.89
C ARG A 64 -8.71 -23.06 11.52
N LYS A 65 -8.62 -23.92 12.54
CA LYS A 65 -8.51 -25.36 12.38
C LYS A 65 -9.87 -25.95 12.04
N ILE A 66 -9.87 -26.88 11.09
CA ILE A 66 -11.02 -27.65 10.63
C ILE A 66 -10.77 -29.09 11.07
N GLU A 67 -11.72 -29.64 11.81
CA GLU A 67 -11.55 -30.93 12.48
C GLU A 67 -11.60 -32.12 11.51
N ASN A 68 -12.37 -32.00 10.41
CA ASN A 68 -12.65 -33.06 9.45
C ASN A 68 -11.88 -32.92 8.12
N ALA A 69 -10.59 -32.55 8.14
CA ALA A 69 -9.78 -32.61 6.92
C ALA A 69 -9.15 -34.00 6.77
N GLU A 70 -9.42 -34.67 5.65
CA GLU A 70 -8.81 -35.97 5.27
C GLU A 70 -7.28 -35.94 5.37
N ASN A 71 -6.67 -34.80 5.07
CA ASN A 71 -5.25 -34.55 5.25
C ASN A 71 -5.00 -33.68 6.49
N SER A 72 -4.34 -34.25 7.51
CA SER A 72 -3.99 -33.56 8.76
C SER A 72 -3.15 -32.30 8.55
N LYS A 73 -2.35 -32.22 7.47
CA LYS A 73 -1.55 -31.05 7.09
C LYS A 73 -2.36 -29.91 6.46
N ARG A 74 -3.62 -30.15 6.08
CA ARG A 74 -4.54 -29.15 5.48
C ARG A 74 -5.66 -28.71 6.42
N ARG A 75 -5.51 -28.96 7.72
CA ARG A 75 -6.54 -28.62 8.72
C ARG A 75 -6.67 -27.12 8.98
N TRP A 76 -5.73 -26.28 8.58
CA TRP A 76 -5.82 -24.83 8.81
C TRP A 76 -6.31 -24.11 7.54
N ARG A 77 -7.35 -23.29 7.68
CA ARG A 77 -7.81 -22.38 6.62
C ARG A 77 -7.73 -20.93 7.07
N LEU A 78 -7.41 -20.04 6.13
CA LEU A 78 -7.44 -18.60 6.34
C LEU A 78 -8.87 -18.20 6.74
N ARG A 79 -9.00 -17.52 7.87
CA ARG A 79 -10.25 -17.00 8.41
C ARG A 79 -10.35 -15.49 8.23
N ALA A 80 -9.26 -14.78 8.47
CA ALA A 80 -9.19 -13.33 8.32
C ALA A 80 -7.79 -12.93 7.87
N ILE A 81 -7.68 -11.79 7.19
CA ILE A 81 -6.40 -11.24 6.75
C ILE A 81 -6.41 -9.73 7.00
N SER A 82 -5.26 -9.16 7.31
CA SER A 82 -5.11 -7.71 7.27
C SER A 82 -4.74 -7.25 5.85
N GLY A 83 -4.68 -5.94 5.67
CA GLY A 83 -3.82 -5.35 4.66
C GLY A 83 -2.35 -5.57 4.98
N SER A 84 -1.50 -4.66 4.54
CA SER A 84 -0.08 -4.66 4.90
C SER A 84 0.41 -3.25 5.08
N GLU A 85 1.42 -3.08 5.92
CA GLU A 85 2.10 -1.81 6.05
C GLU A 85 3.58 -2.00 5.69
N ALA A 86 4.12 -1.10 4.88
CA ALA A 86 5.55 -0.97 4.67
C ALA A 86 6.01 0.41 5.13
N VAL A 87 7.07 0.46 5.94
CA VAL A 87 7.68 1.69 6.44
C VAL A 87 9.15 1.68 6.07
N SER A 88 9.67 2.77 5.53
CA SER A 88 11.12 2.93 5.32
C SER A 88 11.86 2.83 6.64
N ASP A 89 12.92 2.02 6.68
CA ASP A 89 13.71 1.86 7.90
C ASP A 89 14.49 3.15 8.20
N GLY A 90 14.59 3.54 9.48
CA GLY A 90 15.19 4.80 9.92
C GLY A 90 14.15 5.77 10.47
N LEU A 91 14.29 7.06 10.15
CA LEU A 91 13.30 8.09 10.50
C LEU A 91 12.32 8.23 9.33
N CYS A 92 11.14 7.60 9.44
CA CYS A 92 10.02 7.84 8.54
C CYS A 92 9.18 8.99 9.11
N THR A 93 9.01 10.07 8.35
CA THR A 93 8.23 11.26 8.75
C THR A 93 6.79 11.22 8.23
N ILE A 94 6.46 10.22 7.42
CA ILE A 94 5.16 10.10 6.76
C ILE A 94 4.23 9.23 7.60
N ASP A 95 2.99 9.67 7.75
CA ASP A 95 1.87 8.89 8.28
C ASP A 95 0.63 9.00 7.39
N PHE A 96 -0.21 7.98 7.44
CA PHE A 96 -1.54 7.99 6.84
C PHE A 96 -2.56 8.11 7.96
N ASP A 97 -3.43 9.11 7.89
CA ASP A 97 -4.60 9.16 8.76
C ASP A 97 -5.68 8.20 8.23
N SER A 98 -5.95 8.27 6.92
CA SER A 98 -6.89 7.35 6.29
C SER A 98 -6.65 7.12 4.80
N VAL A 99 -7.13 5.98 4.33
CA VAL A 99 -7.39 5.71 2.91
C VAL A 99 -8.88 5.41 2.76
N SER A 100 -9.57 6.24 1.99
CA SER A 100 -10.97 6.01 1.65
C SER A 100 -11.12 5.65 0.18
N ILE A 101 -11.96 4.65 -0.10
CA ILE A 101 -12.28 4.21 -1.45
C ILE A 101 -13.79 4.32 -1.62
N GLN A 102 -14.23 4.94 -2.70
CA GLN A 102 -15.63 5.11 -3.03
C GLN A 102 -15.91 4.62 -4.45
N ASP A 103 -16.89 3.74 -4.62
CA ASP A 103 -17.34 3.31 -5.95
C ASP A 103 -18.36 4.28 -6.57
N GLN A 104 -18.72 4.06 -7.83
CA GLN A 104 -19.71 4.88 -8.54
C GLN A 104 -21.14 4.71 -7.98
N LYS A 105 -21.39 3.67 -7.19
CA LYS A 105 -22.70 3.37 -6.57
C LYS A 105 -22.84 4.05 -5.20
N GLY A 106 -21.78 4.68 -4.69
CA GLY A 106 -21.75 5.38 -3.41
C GLY A 106 -21.31 4.50 -2.23
N ASN A 107 -20.94 3.23 -2.45
CA ASN A 107 -20.34 2.42 -1.39
C ASN A 107 -18.98 2.99 -1.02
N LYS A 108 -18.70 3.05 0.28
CA LYS A 108 -17.50 3.66 0.83
C LYS A 108 -16.82 2.72 1.80
N TRP A 109 -15.52 2.56 1.61
CA TRP A 109 -14.63 1.88 2.55
C TRP A 109 -13.64 2.91 3.08
N THR A 110 -13.40 2.88 4.39
CA THR A 110 -12.40 3.75 5.03
C THR A 110 -11.48 2.88 5.86
N ILE A 111 -10.19 2.93 5.54
CA ILE A 111 -9.12 2.24 6.24
C ILE A 111 -8.37 3.28 7.07
N THR A 112 -8.29 3.08 8.38
CA THR A 112 -7.48 3.89 9.31
C THR A 112 -6.38 3.07 10.00
N ASP A 113 -6.43 1.74 9.89
CA ASP A 113 -5.36 0.83 10.28
C ASP A 113 -5.25 -0.31 9.25
N PRO A 114 -4.17 -0.39 8.45
CA PRO A 114 -4.01 -1.44 7.43
C PRO A 114 -3.70 -2.81 8.06
N LEU A 115 -3.33 -2.86 9.34
CA LEU A 115 -3.05 -4.08 10.10
C LEU A 115 -4.27 -4.55 10.91
N ALA A 116 -5.37 -3.80 10.90
CA ALA A 116 -6.66 -4.30 11.34
C ALA A 116 -7.12 -5.47 10.45
N PHE A 117 -7.81 -6.44 11.06
CA PHE A 117 -8.28 -7.61 10.34
C PHE A 117 -9.59 -7.31 9.62
N TYR A 118 -9.66 -7.66 8.34
CA TYR A 118 -10.93 -7.88 7.65
C TYR A 118 -11.48 -9.22 8.14
N ARG A 119 -12.52 -9.17 8.97
CA ARG A 119 -13.14 -10.33 9.62
C ARG A 119 -14.31 -10.89 8.79
N ASN A 120 -14.93 -10.04 7.98
CA ASN A 120 -15.99 -10.39 7.05
C ASN A 120 -15.61 -9.98 5.63
N LEU A 121 -16.19 -10.64 4.62
CA LEU A 121 -15.94 -10.29 3.21
C LEU A 121 -16.46 -8.89 2.88
N ASP A 122 -17.58 -8.47 3.48
CA ASP A 122 -18.20 -7.17 3.27
C ASP A 122 -17.32 -5.99 3.73
N GLU A 123 -16.35 -6.25 4.61
CA GLU A 123 -15.37 -5.25 5.05
C GLU A 123 -14.27 -5.03 4.00
N ILE A 124 -14.09 -5.98 3.07
CA ILE A 124 -13.10 -5.90 2.01
C ILE A 124 -13.70 -5.09 0.84
N PRO A 125 -12.99 -4.06 0.34
CA PRO A 125 -13.42 -3.36 -0.87
C PRO A 125 -13.69 -4.33 -2.01
N THR A 126 -14.92 -4.29 -2.54
CA THR A 126 -15.41 -5.23 -3.54
C THR A 126 -16.02 -4.46 -4.70
N PHE A 127 -15.63 -4.83 -5.92
CA PHE A 127 -15.91 -4.06 -7.12
C PHE A 127 -16.30 -4.99 -8.28
N GLU A 128 -16.95 -4.42 -9.29
CA GLU A 128 -17.12 -5.08 -10.58
C GLU A 128 -15.87 -4.91 -11.46
N PRO A 129 -15.65 -5.84 -12.42
CA PRO A 129 -14.64 -5.68 -13.45
C PRO A 129 -14.72 -4.31 -14.13
N ASP A 130 -13.55 -3.67 -14.30
CA ASP A 130 -13.40 -2.38 -14.98
C ASP A 130 -14.05 -1.17 -14.29
N ASP A 131 -14.55 -1.33 -13.06
CA ASP A 131 -15.06 -0.22 -12.24
C ASP A 131 -14.03 0.91 -12.14
N SER A 132 -14.51 2.15 -12.19
CA SER A 132 -13.70 3.32 -11.86
C SER A 132 -14.10 3.78 -10.46
N VAL A 133 -13.16 3.77 -9.52
CA VAL A 133 -13.41 4.13 -8.12
C VAL A 133 -12.57 5.34 -7.75
N PHE A 134 -13.09 6.15 -6.84
CA PHE A 134 -12.37 7.28 -6.26
C PHE A 134 -11.57 6.79 -5.06
N VAL A 135 -10.33 7.24 -4.98
CA VAL A 135 -9.47 6.96 -3.83
C VAL A 135 -9.03 8.30 -3.25
N TYR A 136 -9.21 8.43 -1.95
CA TYR A 136 -8.83 9.58 -1.14
C TYR A 136 -7.84 9.13 -0.09
N VAL A 137 -6.76 9.86 0.08
CA VAL A 137 -5.66 9.50 0.97
C VAL A 137 -5.29 10.72 1.78
N THR A 138 -5.55 10.68 3.08
CA THR A 138 -5.12 11.73 4.01
C THR A 138 -3.72 11.38 4.51
N VAL A 139 -2.75 12.20 4.12
CA VAL A 139 -1.33 11.99 4.46
C VAL A 139 -0.82 13.14 5.29
N PHE A 140 -0.04 12.83 6.31
CA PHE A 140 0.74 13.78 7.07
C PHE A 140 2.23 13.51 6.86
N ASN A 141 3.03 14.54 6.61
CA ASN A 141 4.48 14.45 6.54
C ASN A 141 5.09 15.48 7.49
N SER A 142 5.77 15.02 8.53
CA SER A 142 6.43 15.87 9.53
C SER A 142 7.82 16.37 9.11
N GLN A 143 8.22 16.15 7.85
CA GLN A 143 9.51 16.61 7.34
C GLN A 143 9.55 18.14 7.31
N GLU A 144 10.38 18.72 8.19
CA GLU A 144 10.70 20.15 8.18
C GLU A 144 11.38 20.53 6.86
N ASP A 145 11.09 21.74 6.37
CA ASP A 145 11.61 22.35 5.13
C ASP A 145 11.17 21.71 3.79
N SER A 146 10.18 20.82 3.76
CA SER A 146 9.63 20.35 2.48
C SER A 146 8.73 21.42 1.85
N GLU A 147 8.95 21.75 0.57
CA GLU A 147 7.99 22.55 -0.21
C GLU A 147 6.63 21.82 -0.29
N GLN A 148 5.55 22.50 0.10
CA GLN A 148 4.19 21.95 0.07
C GLN A 148 3.67 21.87 -1.38
N PRO A 149 3.09 20.74 -1.84
CA PRO A 149 2.87 19.50 -1.08
C PRO A 149 4.18 18.71 -0.91
N GLY A 150 4.55 18.41 0.33
CA GLY A 150 5.82 17.75 0.68
C GLY A 150 5.92 16.28 0.30
N THR A 151 4.86 15.71 -0.29
CA THR A 151 4.72 14.27 -0.50
C THR A 151 4.17 13.96 -1.88
N THR A 152 4.75 12.94 -2.52
CA THR A 152 4.22 12.31 -3.73
C THR A 152 3.42 11.07 -3.33
N VAL A 153 2.12 11.06 -3.65
CA VAL A 153 1.23 9.93 -3.38
C VAL A 153 0.88 9.18 -4.67
N LEU A 154 0.92 7.85 -4.62
CA LEU A 154 0.73 6.99 -5.79
C LEU A 154 -0.10 5.77 -5.40
N LEU A 155 -1.01 5.35 -6.28
CA LEU A 155 -1.61 4.02 -6.21
C LEU A 155 -0.84 3.05 -7.09
N ARG A 156 -0.33 1.96 -6.52
CA ARG A 156 0.18 0.80 -7.26
C ARG A 156 -0.81 -0.34 -7.21
N TYR A 157 -1.16 -0.87 -8.38
CA TYR A 157 -2.13 -1.97 -8.49
C TYR A 157 -1.75 -2.90 -9.64
N ARG A 158 -2.32 -4.10 -9.65
CA ARG A 158 -2.07 -5.08 -10.71
C ARG A 158 -2.57 -4.52 -12.05
N ASN A 159 -1.78 -4.69 -13.11
CA ASN A 159 -2.25 -4.46 -14.47
C ASN A 159 -2.18 -5.76 -15.29
N ASP A 160 -2.76 -5.71 -16.48
CA ASP A 160 -2.85 -6.86 -17.39
C ASP A 160 -1.53 -7.18 -18.10
N ARG A 161 -0.51 -6.33 -17.93
CA ARG A 161 0.80 -6.43 -18.59
C ARG A 161 1.81 -7.19 -17.73
N GLY A 162 1.45 -8.41 -17.33
CA GLY A 162 2.37 -9.36 -16.68
C GLY A 162 2.69 -9.05 -15.21
N MET A 163 3.97 -9.11 -14.83
CA MET A 163 4.42 -8.86 -13.44
C MET A 163 4.46 -7.38 -13.06
N HIS A 164 4.17 -6.48 -14.00
CA HIS A 164 4.22 -5.05 -13.75
C HIS A 164 2.98 -4.58 -12.99
N ARG A 165 3.18 -3.71 -12.01
CA ARG A 165 2.08 -2.99 -11.36
C ARG A 165 1.92 -1.66 -12.08
N ALA A 166 0.68 -1.31 -12.47
CA ALA A 166 0.38 0.05 -12.88
C ALA A 166 0.62 1.00 -11.70
N ARG A 167 0.89 2.26 -12.03
CA ARG A 167 1.00 3.34 -11.06
C ARG A 167 0.15 4.50 -11.54
N THR A 168 -0.68 5.03 -10.64
CA THR A 168 -1.45 6.24 -10.88
C THR A 168 -1.05 7.24 -9.81
N PRO A 169 -0.52 8.43 -10.17
CA PRO A 169 -0.27 9.48 -9.20
C PRO A 169 -1.58 10.07 -8.69
N PHE A 170 -1.59 10.44 -7.42
CA PHE A 170 -2.65 11.25 -6.82
C PHE A 170 -2.18 12.68 -6.67
N ASN A 171 -3.12 13.61 -6.65
CA ASN A 171 -2.85 15.04 -6.54
C ASN A 171 -3.67 15.64 -5.38
N ASP A 172 -3.18 16.76 -4.88
CA ASP A 172 -3.79 17.62 -3.84
C ASP A 172 -3.83 19.05 -4.43
N GLU A 173 -4.30 19.14 -5.69
CA GLU A 173 -4.33 20.38 -6.48
C GLU A 173 -5.71 21.05 -6.45
N GLY A 174 -6.66 20.54 -5.65
CA GLY A 174 -8.05 20.98 -5.66
C GLY A 174 -8.75 20.69 -6.99
N VAL A 175 -8.33 19.62 -7.66
CA VAL A 175 -8.93 19.12 -8.90
C VAL A 175 -9.65 17.81 -8.63
N TYR A 176 -10.84 17.68 -9.21
CA TYR A 176 -11.72 16.51 -9.05
C TYR A 176 -10.91 15.19 -9.07
N PRO A 177 -11.10 14.31 -8.08
CA PRO A 177 -12.24 14.24 -7.15
C PRO A 177 -12.08 15.00 -5.82
N ASP A 178 -10.99 15.74 -5.64
CA ASP A 178 -10.78 16.67 -4.52
C ASP A 178 -10.99 18.13 -5.00
N LEU A 179 -11.50 19.01 -4.14
CA LEU A 179 -11.85 20.38 -4.51
C LEU A 179 -11.06 21.43 -3.71
N VAL A 180 -10.20 21.01 -2.77
CA VAL A 180 -9.42 21.92 -1.92
C VAL A 180 -7.95 21.58 -2.08
N ALA A 181 -7.15 22.52 -2.58
CA ALA A 181 -5.72 22.29 -2.74
C ALA A 181 -4.94 22.47 -1.43
N GLY A 182 -3.98 21.59 -1.19
CA GLY A 182 -2.99 21.71 -0.13
C GLY A 182 -3.51 21.40 1.27
N ASP A 183 -4.58 20.62 1.39
CA ASP A 183 -5.14 20.22 2.69
C ASP A 183 -4.61 18.84 3.16
N GLY A 184 -3.73 18.22 2.37
CA GLY A 184 -3.18 16.89 2.65
C GLY A 184 -4.08 15.73 2.21
N LEU A 185 -5.18 16.02 1.50
CA LEU A 185 -6.07 15.03 0.89
C LEU A 185 -5.66 14.74 -0.55
N TYR A 186 -4.83 13.73 -0.73
CA TYR A 186 -4.46 13.29 -2.06
C TYR A 186 -5.56 12.44 -2.66
N SER A 187 -5.94 12.74 -3.90
CA SER A 187 -7.04 12.04 -4.54
C SER A 187 -6.73 11.59 -5.97
N GLY A 188 -7.46 10.58 -6.43
CA GLY A 188 -7.39 10.13 -7.80
C GLY A 188 -8.42 9.07 -8.16
N VAL A 189 -8.51 8.81 -9.47
CA VAL A 189 -9.40 7.78 -10.03
C VAL A 189 -8.61 6.51 -10.28
N TRP A 190 -9.12 5.39 -9.78
CA TRP A 190 -8.55 4.08 -9.96
C TRP A 190 -9.47 3.21 -10.83
N LYS A 191 -8.96 2.77 -11.98
CA LYS A 191 -9.60 1.72 -12.78
C LYS A 191 -9.26 0.33 -12.23
N VAL A 192 -10.27 -0.33 -11.68
CA VAL A 192 -10.21 -1.68 -11.12
C VAL A 192 -9.87 -2.70 -12.23
N HIS A 193 -9.23 -3.78 -11.82
CA HIS A 193 -8.77 -4.84 -12.70
C HIS A 193 -9.95 -5.58 -13.38
N HIS A 194 -9.82 -5.95 -14.66
CA HIS A 194 -10.91 -6.57 -15.43
C HIS A 194 -11.18 -8.04 -15.07
N ARG A 195 -10.21 -8.75 -14.47
CA ARG A 195 -10.39 -10.16 -14.07
C ARG A 195 -10.91 -10.27 -12.65
N LYS A 196 -11.87 -11.17 -12.47
CA LYS A 196 -12.37 -11.61 -11.17
C LYS A 196 -11.28 -12.24 -10.32
N GLY A 197 -11.36 -12.05 -9.00
CA GLY A 197 -10.44 -12.64 -8.03
C GLY A 197 -10.06 -11.69 -6.89
N ILE A 198 -9.09 -12.14 -6.10
CA ILE A 198 -8.56 -11.39 -4.95
C ILE A 198 -7.23 -10.74 -5.36
N PHE A 199 -7.10 -9.46 -5.08
CA PHE A 199 -5.94 -8.66 -5.45
C PHE A 199 -5.47 -7.79 -4.30
N HIS A 200 -4.36 -7.07 -4.51
CA HIS A 200 -3.83 -6.08 -3.59
C HIS A 200 -3.52 -4.80 -4.36
N ALA A 201 -4.03 -3.69 -3.85
CA ALA A 201 -3.61 -2.34 -4.21
C ALA A 201 -2.68 -1.80 -3.12
N PHE A 202 -1.83 -0.84 -3.45
CA PHE A 202 -0.87 -0.26 -2.51
C PHE A 202 -0.88 1.25 -2.69
N VAL A 203 -1.21 1.98 -1.64
CA VAL A 203 -1.05 3.43 -1.58
C VAL A 203 0.36 3.70 -1.08
N ASP A 204 1.17 4.37 -1.89
CA ASP A 204 2.53 4.79 -1.57
C ASP A 204 2.54 6.29 -1.32
N ALA A 205 3.13 6.70 -0.19
CA ALA A 205 3.51 8.07 0.07
C ALA A 205 5.03 8.13 0.15
N ILE A 206 5.63 9.01 -0.64
CA ILE A 206 7.07 9.21 -0.73
C ILE A 206 7.35 10.68 -0.50
N ASP A 207 8.27 10.97 0.40
CA ASP A 207 8.69 12.34 0.67
C ASP A 207 9.30 12.95 -0.59
N ASN A 208 8.93 14.19 -0.92
CA ASN A 208 9.37 14.82 -2.17
C ASN A 208 10.88 15.02 -2.21
N ASP A 209 11.52 15.29 -1.08
CA ASP A 209 12.97 15.43 -0.97
C ASP A 209 13.69 14.09 -1.29
N THR A 210 13.02 12.95 -1.08
CA THR A 210 13.48 11.64 -1.57
C THR A 210 13.57 11.60 -3.11
N ILE A 211 12.75 12.34 -3.83
CA ILE A 211 12.65 12.29 -5.30
C ILE A 211 13.45 13.43 -5.95
N TYR A 212 13.33 14.65 -5.44
CA TYR A 212 13.80 15.88 -6.09
C TYR A 212 15.15 16.39 -5.56
N THR A 213 15.73 15.74 -4.54
CA THR A 213 17.00 16.17 -3.95
C THR A 213 17.96 15.00 -3.85
N ASP A 214 19.23 15.13 -4.27
CA ASP A 214 20.17 14.00 -4.30
C ASP A 214 20.65 13.56 -2.90
N ASN A 215 20.88 14.52 -2.01
CA ASN A 215 21.49 14.27 -0.68
C ASN A 215 20.50 13.79 0.39
N ARG A 216 19.20 13.70 0.09
CA ARG A 216 18.17 13.27 1.06
C ARG A 216 17.99 11.76 1.02
N PRO A 217 17.85 11.08 2.18
CA PRO A 217 17.68 9.63 2.22
C PRO A 217 16.31 9.21 1.66
N TYR A 218 16.13 7.91 1.46
CA TYR A 218 14.83 7.35 1.11
C TYR A 218 13.88 7.37 2.31
N ASN A 219 12.71 8.01 2.13
CA ASN A 219 11.67 8.11 3.14
C ASN A 219 10.30 7.84 2.51
N SER A 220 9.62 6.81 2.96
CA SER A 220 8.31 6.43 2.41
C SER A 220 7.48 5.57 3.37
N ARG A 221 6.17 5.66 3.22
CA ARG A 221 5.22 4.73 3.83
C ARG A 221 4.28 4.15 2.79
N VAL A 222 3.84 2.92 3.00
CA VAL A 222 2.92 2.23 2.09
C VAL A 222 1.87 1.47 2.87
N TRP A 223 0.60 1.66 2.51
CA TRP A 223 -0.50 0.80 2.95
C TRP A 223 -0.96 -0.08 1.79
N GLY A 224 -0.98 -1.40 2.02
CA GLY A 224 -1.47 -2.41 1.09
C GLY A 224 -2.87 -2.85 1.48
N ILE A 225 -3.79 -2.80 0.52
CA ILE A 225 -5.23 -3.01 0.74
C ILE A 225 -5.67 -4.21 -0.11
N PRO A 226 -6.19 -5.28 0.49
CA PRO A 226 -6.82 -6.35 -0.26
C PRO A 226 -8.14 -5.86 -0.85
N TYR A 227 -8.48 -6.32 -2.05
CA TYR A 227 -9.78 -6.07 -2.65
C TYR A 227 -10.24 -7.26 -3.49
N ILE A 228 -11.53 -7.31 -3.77
CA ILE A 228 -12.18 -8.37 -4.55
C ILE A 228 -12.76 -7.76 -5.83
N VAL A 229 -12.62 -8.50 -6.93
CA VAL A 229 -13.35 -8.25 -8.18
C VAL A 229 -14.28 -9.43 -8.42
N GLU A 230 -15.59 -9.19 -8.54
CA GLU A 230 -16.62 -10.25 -8.62
C GLU A 230 -17.40 -10.37 -9.93
#